data_AF-A0A9N9ISR2-F1
#
_entry.id   AF-A0A9N9ISR2-F1
#
_cell.length_a   1.000
_cell.length_b   1.000
_cell.length_c   1.000
_cell.angle_alpha   90.00
_cell.angle_beta   90.00
_cell.angle_gamma   90.00
#
_symmetry.space_group_name_H-M   'P 1'
#
loop_
_entity.id
_entity.type
_entity.pdbx_description
1 polymer ?
#
loop_
_entity_poly.entity_id
_entity_poly.type
_entity_poly.pdbx_seq_one_letter_code
_entity_poly.pdbx_strand_id
1 'polypeptide(L)'
;LKYITTKAGLRLIISGWWERARHINYLGNWLISWAWCLLCGFDDIIPYFYVVYFAVLLIHQEFRDEEKCRNKYKKDWDRYCEIVKWRIFPVYRIALPLVPFV
;
A
#
# COMPACT_ATOMS: atom_id res chain seq x y z
N LEU A 1 10.12 14.35 10.12
CA LEU A 1 9.68 13.63 8.91
C LEU A 1 10.92 13.26 8.10
N LYS A 2 11.19 11.98 7.84
CA LYS A 2 12.33 11.54 7.02
C LYS A 2 11.87 11.40 5.56
N TYR A 3 12.70 11.81 4.61
CA TYR A 3 12.40 11.78 3.19
C TYR A 3 13.67 11.65 2.35
N ILE A 4 13.52 11.19 1.11
CA ILE A 4 14.54 11.24 0.05
C ILE A 4 14.22 12.42 -0.85
N THR A 5 15.23 13.22 -1.16
CA THR A 5 15.12 14.26 -2.19
C THR A 5 15.43 13.65 -3.55
N THR A 6 14.47 13.71 -4.46
CA THR A 6 14.61 13.25 -5.84
C THR A 6 15.30 14.31 -6.70
N LYS A 7 15.89 13.91 -7.83
CA LYS A 7 16.49 14.82 -8.82
C LYS A 7 15.49 15.81 -9.43
N ALA A 8 14.20 15.49 -9.36
CA ALA A 8 13.12 16.38 -9.77
C ALA A 8 12.80 17.48 -8.74
N GLY A 9 13.55 17.57 -7.63
CA GLY A 9 13.30 18.52 -6.54
C GLY A 9 12.14 18.13 -5.62
N LEU A 10 11.51 16.98 -5.87
CA LEU A 10 10.39 16.47 -5.09
C LEU A 10 10.88 15.54 -3.95
N ARG A 11 10.07 15.42 -2.90
CA ARG A 11 10.41 14.66 -1.70
C ARG A 11 9.57 13.38 -1.62
N LEU A 12 10.23 12.23 -1.44
CA LEU A 12 9.61 10.93 -1.18
C LEU A 12 9.71 10.61 0.31
N ILE A 13 8.58 10.46 0.99
CA ILE A 13 8.54 10.28 2.45
C ILE A 13 8.89 8.83 2.80
N ILE A 14 9.83 8.64 3.72
CA ILE A 14 10.31 7.32 4.19
C ILE A 14 10.16 7.16 5.71
N SER A 15 9.16 7.81 6.30
CA SER A 15 8.88 7.70 7.74
C SER A 15 7.38 7.57 8.00
N GLY A 16 7.04 6.90 9.10
CA GLY A 16 5.65 6.74 9.54
C GLY A 16 4.93 5.68 8.71
N TRP A 17 3.70 5.96 8.31
CA TRP A 17 2.89 5.04 7.50
C TRP A 17 3.53 4.70 6.15
N TRP A 18 4.20 5.66 5.50
CA TRP A 18 4.91 5.49 4.23
C TRP A 18 6.25 4.76 4.35
N GLU A 19 6.73 4.49 5.56
CA GLU A 19 7.86 3.58 5.78
C GLU A 19 7.41 2.11 5.73
N ARG A 20 6.16 1.84 6.11
CA ARG A 20 5.62 0.48 6.21
C ARG A 20 5.21 -0.06 4.85
N ALA A 21 4.54 0.73 4.03
CA ALA A 21 4.17 0.37 2.67
C ALA A 21 4.02 1.63 1.80
N ARG A 22 4.28 1.51 0.49
CA ARG A 22 4.20 2.62 -0.47
C ARG A 22 2.78 3.16 -0.63
N HIS A 23 1.78 2.31 -0.47
CA HIS A 23 0.36 2.59 -0.64
C HIS A 23 -0.47 2.07 0.56
N ILE A 24 -0.03 2.34 1.81
CA ILE A 24 -0.81 1.96 3.00
C ILE A 24 -2.18 2.63 3.11
N ASN A 25 -2.41 3.75 2.41
CA ASN A 25 -3.73 4.34 2.25
C ASN A 25 -4.70 3.39 1.56
N TYR A 26 -4.23 2.56 0.62
CA TYR A 26 -5.10 1.64 -0.10
C TYR A 26 -5.58 0.54 0.82
N LEU A 27 -4.74 0.09 1.75
CA LEU A 27 -5.14 -0.79 2.84
C LEU A 27 -6.22 -0.13 3.71
N GLY A 28 -6.04 1.14 4.09
CA GLY A 28 -7.05 1.88 4.84
C GLY A 28 -8.39 1.98 4.11
N ASN A 29 -8.37 2.32 2.82
CA ASN A 29 -9.58 2.36 2.00
C ASN A 29 -10.27 0.99 1.93
N TRP A 30 -9.49 -0.09 1.80
CA TRP A 30 -10.05 -1.44 1.78
C TRP A 30 -10.66 -1.83 3.13
N LEU A 31 -10.04 -1.47 4.25
CA LEU A 31 -10.61 -1.67 5.59
C LEU A 31 -11.90 -0.87 5.81
N ILE A 32 -12.00 0.33 5.23
CA ILE A 32 -13.26 1.10 5.24
C ILE A 32 -14.34 0.34 4.46
N SER A 33 -14.02 -0.24 3.29
CA SER A 33 -14.99 -1.06 2.53
C SER A 33 -15.50 -2.27 3.33
N TRP A 34 -14.62 -2.92 4.09
CA TRP A 34 -15.02 -3.97 5.04
C TRP A 34 -15.95 -3.44 6.13
N ALA A 35 -15.64 -2.30 6.75
CA ALA A 35 -16.47 -1.73 7.79
C ALA A 35 -17.90 -1.43 7.29
N TRP A 36 -18.04 -0.98 6.03
CA TRP A 36 -19.35 -0.71 5.43
C TRP A 36 -20.15 -1.99 5.19
N CYS A 37 -19.52 -3.04 4.67
CA CYS A 37 -20.21 -4.31 4.41
C CYS A 37 -20.56 -5.08 5.69
N LEU A 38 -19.72 -5.00 6.73
CA LEU A 38 -19.98 -5.66 8.00
C LEU A 38 -21.19 -5.08 8.75
N LEU A 39 -21.56 -3.82 8.48
CA LEU A 39 -22.79 -3.22 9.03
C LEU A 39 -24.06 -3.88 8.48
N CYS A 40 -23.99 -4.55 7.33
CA CYS A 40 -25.11 -5.28 6.75
C CYS A 40 -25.33 -6.67 7.39
N GLY A 41 -24.48 -7.10 8.32
CA GLY A 41 -24.53 -8.45 8.90
C GLY A 41 -24.00 -9.52 7.95
N PHE A 42 -24.31 -10.78 8.24
CA PHE A 42 -23.78 -11.95 7.52
C PHE A 42 -24.85 -12.76 6.78
N ASP A 43 -26.10 -12.30 6.81
CA ASP A 43 -27.24 -13.02 6.22
C ASP A 43 -27.25 -12.91 4.69
N ASP A 44 -26.78 -11.77 4.15
CA ASP A 44 -26.69 -11.51 2.72
C ASP A 44 -25.24 -11.40 2.24
N ILE A 45 -24.89 -12.18 1.21
CA ILE A 45 -23.55 -12.16 0.59
C ILE A 45 -23.37 -11.00 -0.40
N ILE A 46 -24.47 -10.42 -0.89
CA ILE A 46 -24.46 -9.38 -1.94
C ILE A 46 -23.58 -8.17 -1.57
N PRO A 47 -23.66 -7.61 -0.35
CA PRO A 47 -22.81 -6.47 0.04
C PRO A 47 -21.31 -6.79 -0.05
N TYR A 48 -20.89 -8.03 0.18
CA TYR A 48 -19.48 -8.43 0.20
C TYR A 48 -18.83 -8.46 -1.20
N PHE A 49 -19.63 -8.51 -2.27
CA PHE A 49 -19.10 -8.33 -3.63
C PHE A 49 -18.44 -6.96 -3.81
N TYR A 50 -18.88 -5.94 -3.07
CA TYR A 50 -18.25 -4.62 -3.07
C TYR A 50 -16.80 -4.69 -2.61
N VAL A 51 -16.51 -5.44 -1.54
CA VAL A 51 -15.14 -5.61 -1.00
C VAL A 51 -14.22 -6.26 -2.03
N VAL A 52 -14.72 -7.28 -2.73
CA VAL A 52 -13.96 -8.00 -3.77
C VAL A 52 -13.70 -7.10 -4.97
N TYR A 53 -14.76 -6.45 -5.47
CA TYR A 53 -14.65 -5.48 -6.57
C TYR A 53 -13.65 -4.37 -6.24
N PHE A 54 -13.73 -3.82 -5.03
CA PHE A 54 -12.88 -2.72 -4.60
C PHE A 54 -11.42 -3.17 -4.42
N ALA A 55 -11.16 -4.40 -3.98
CA ALA A 55 -9.82 -4.97 -3.94
C ALA A 55 -9.17 -5.02 -5.33
N VAL A 56 -9.90 -5.49 -6.35
CA VAL A 56 -9.41 -5.55 -7.74
C VAL A 56 -9.11 -4.14 -8.26
N LEU A 57 -10.00 -3.18 -8.00
CA LEU A 57 -9.82 -1.79 -8.39
C LEU A 57 -8.58 -1.16 -7.75
N LEU A 58 -8.34 -1.40 -6.46
CA LEU A 58 -7.16 -0.90 -5.75
C LEU A 58 -5.86 -1.50 -6.26
N ILE A 59 -5.84 -2.79 -6.57
CA ILE A 59 -4.67 -3.46 -7.18
C ILE A 59 -4.35 -2.82 -8.53
N HIS A 60 -5.35 -2.64 -9.38
CA HIS A 60 -5.16 -2.00 -10.69
C HIS A 60 -4.69 -0.54 -10.55
N GLN A 61 -5.24 0.21 -9.59
CA GLN A 61 -4.82 1.57 -9.32
C GLN A 61 -3.36 1.63 -8.87
N GLU A 62 -2.93 0.69 -8.03
CA GLU A 62 -1.56 0.63 -7.53
C GLU A 62 -0.55 0.33 -8.63
N PHE A 63 -0.87 -0.56 -9.58
CA PHE A 63 -0.03 -0.77 -10.75
C PHE A 63 0.15 0.49 -11.59
N ARG A 64 -0.94 1.23 -11.83
CA ARG A 64 -0.88 2.49 -12.59
C ARG A 64 -0.09 3.56 -11.87
N ASP A 65 -0.20 3.65 -10.56
CA ASP A 65 0.51 4.66 -9.78
C ASP A 65 2.01 4.32 -9.65
N GLU A 66 2.36 3.05 -9.52
CA GLU A 66 3.75 2.57 -9.56
C GLU A 66 4.40 2.90 -10.92
N GLU A 67 3.69 2.71 -12.03
CA GLU A 67 4.18 3.07 -13.36
C GLU A 67 4.42 4.58 -13.50
N LYS A 68 3.47 5.42 -13.07
CA LYS A 68 3.64 6.89 -13.07
C LYS A 68 4.83 7.32 -12.21
N CYS A 69 4.98 6.76 -11.01
CA CYS A 69 6.08 7.08 -10.11
C CYS A 69 7.44 6.65 -10.67
N ARG A 70 7.52 5.46 -11.25
CA ARG A 70 8.73 4.95 -11.93
C ARG A 70 9.13 5.85 -13.10
N ASN A 71 8.18 6.25 -13.93
CA ASN A 71 8.43 7.15 -15.06
C ASN A 71 8.86 8.56 -14.61
N LYS A 72 8.30 9.05 -13.49
CA LYS A 72 8.58 10.39 -12.95
C LYS A 72 9.91 10.48 -12.21
N TYR A 73 10.20 9.55 -11.31
CA TYR A 73 11.36 9.62 -10.41
C TYR A 73 12.53 8.72 -10.85
N LYS A 74 12.31 7.82 -11.81
CA LYS A 74 13.35 6.97 -12.42
C LYS A 74 14.18 6.26 -11.34
N LYS A 75 15.51 6.42 -11.36
CA LYS A 75 16.43 5.80 -10.40
C LYS A 75 16.15 6.14 -8.93
N ASP A 76 15.57 7.31 -8.66
CA ASP A 76 15.21 7.67 -7.28
C ASP A 76 14.00 6.89 -6.79
N TRP A 77 13.12 6.45 -7.70
CA TRP A 77 12.03 5.52 -7.38
C TRP A 77 12.58 4.15 -7.00
N ASP A 78 13.55 3.63 -7.76
CA ASP A 78 14.15 2.33 -7.48
C ASP A 78 14.81 2.33 -6.09
N ARG A 79 15.57 3.38 -5.77
CA ARG A 79 16.14 3.59 -4.43
C ARG A 79 15.05 3.68 -3.35
N TYR A 80 13.93 4.32 -3.65
CA TYR A 80 12.80 4.38 -2.72
C TYR A 80 12.16 3.01 -2.49
N CYS A 81 12.00 2.21 -3.54
CA CYS A 81 11.46 0.84 -3.46
C CYS A 81 12.38 -0.12 -2.69
N GLU A 82 13.70 0.10 -2.70
CA GLU A 82 14.65 -0.67 -1.88
C GLU A 82 14.45 -0.43 -0.37
N ILE A 83 14.11 0.81 0.00
CA ILE A 83 13.83 1.22 1.37
C ILE A 83 12.43 0.76 1.79
N VAL A 84 11.43 1.08 0.97
CA VAL A 84 10.02 0.76 1.23
C VAL A 84 9.59 -0.38 0.32
N LYS A 85 9.89 -1.61 0.74
CA LYS A 85 9.70 -2.82 -0.06
C LYS A 85 8.22 -3.15 -0.31
N TRP A 86 7.36 -2.91 0.67
CA TRP A 86 5.94 -3.29 0.61
C TRP A 86 5.11 -2.33 -0.22
N ARG A 87 4.19 -2.87 -1.02
CA ARG A 87 3.25 -2.11 -1.88
C ARG A 87 2.03 -1.64 -1.09
N ILE A 88 1.10 -2.56 -0.81
CA ILE A 88 -0.17 -2.28 -0.12
C ILE A 88 -0.19 -2.93 1.27
N PHE A 89 0.06 -4.25 1.32
CA PHE A 89 0.09 -5.01 2.56
C PHE A 89 1.51 -5.03 3.13
N PRO A 90 1.77 -4.32 4.24
CA PRO A 90 3.00 -4.53 4.98
C PRO A 90 2.90 -5.90 5.65
N VAL A 91 3.65 -6.91 5.18
CA VAL A 91 3.86 -8.08 6.03
C VAL A 91 4.66 -7.58 7.21
N TYR A 92 4.04 -7.73 8.37
CA TYR A 92 4.54 -7.22 9.62
C TYR A 92 5.94 -7.76 9.87
N ARG A 93 6.93 -6.86 9.79
CA ARG A 93 7.97 -6.80 10.82
C ARG A 93 7.34 -6.17 12.07
N ILE A 94 6.29 -6.82 12.59
CA ILE A 94 6.10 -6.93 14.03
C ILE A 94 7.33 -7.72 14.45
N ALA A 95 8.02 -7.28 15.49
CA ALA A 95 9.08 -8.06 16.09
C ALA A 95 8.48 -9.36 16.66
N LEU A 96 8.13 -10.32 15.81
CA LEU A 96 8.23 -11.71 16.19
C LEU A 96 9.70 -12.06 15.95
N PRO A 97 10.53 -12.26 17.01
CA PRO A 97 11.66 -13.14 16.82
C PRO A 97 11.07 -14.48 16.36
N LEU A 98 11.76 -15.21 15.48
CA LEU A 98 11.29 -16.45 14.85
C LEU A 98 10.46 -16.18 13.58
N VAL A 99 11.13 -16.00 12.44
CA VAL A 99 11.35 -17.06 11.43
C VAL A 99 12.39 -16.51 10.43
N PRO A 100 13.54 -17.20 10.21
CA PRO A 100 14.52 -16.77 9.23
C PRO A 100 13.99 -16.97 7.81
N PHE A 101 14.33 -16.02 6.94
CA PHE A 101 14.08 -16.02 5.51
C PHE A 101 14.52 -17.34 4.86
N VAL A 102 13.61 -17.96 4.11
CA VAL A 102 13.92 -18.79 2.94
C VAL A 102 13.26 -18.12 1.74
#